data_AF-A0A1F8MJG3-F1
#
_entry.id   AF-A0A1F8MJG3-F1
#
_cell.length_a   1.000
_cell.length_b   1.000
_cell.length_c   1.000
_cell.angle_alpha   90.00
_cell.angle_beta   90.00
_cell.angle_gamma   90.00
#
_symmetry.space_group_name_H-M   'P 1'
#
loop_
_entity.id
_entity.type
_entity.pdbx_description
1 polymer ?
#
loop_
_entity_poly.entity_id
_entity_poly.type
_entity_poly.pdbx_seq_one_letter_code
_entity_poly.pdbx_strand_id
1 'polypeptide(L)'
;MPFYKEGAMINSIEQYLSELKKELAGSDRATVQDALADAEEYLRTALDNAKKGNPASEAEALASIIEKYGQPKEIAAAYKSIESSTPLAFSRPARPEVKAPPAPVAAPAAPDTRPFYARFFGVFADPRAWGALIYLIFTFGTGIAYFTWAVTGLSVSAGLLVLIVGLPILGLFLLSARGIALLEGRLIEALIGVRMPRRPLFSRKDIGWWQKFKNLFTERQTWTAVIYMILQMPLGIIYFTVLVTLISFSVWLIGRPVWELVFDFPTFVFPPYAYYTPAWAMPFVVIGGILLLFATMHLAKYIGKMHGMMAKTMLVRE
;
A
#
# COMPACT_ATOMS: atom_id res chain seq x y z
N MET A 1 -7.21 36.66 33.32
CA MET A 1 -6.36 36.95 32.15
C MET A 1 -6.33 35.71 31.28
N PRO A 2 -6.99 35.68 30.12
CA PRO A 2 -6.79 34.58 29.18
C PRO A 2 -5.48 34.83 28.44
N PHE A 3 -4.59 33.84 28.48
CA PHE A 3 -3.37 33.79 27.71
C PHE A 3 -3.71 33.74 26.21
N TYR A 4 -3.67 34.87 25.52
CA TYR A 4 -3.50 34.87 24.07
C TYR A 4 -2.07 34.43 23.78
N LYS A 5 -1.88 33.12 23.54
CA LYS A 5 -0.70 32.67 22.79
C LYS A 5 -0.92 33.13 21.35
N GLU A 6 0.02 33.92 20.84
CA GLU A 6 0.14 34.27 19.41
C GLU A 6 0.25 32.99 18.58
N GLY A 7 -0.90 32.42 18.21
CA GLY A 7 -1.01 31.56 17.04
C GLY A 7 -1.09 32.49 15.85
N ALA A 8 -0.27 32.26 14.82
CA ALA A 8 -0.39 32.95 13.55
C ALA A 8 -1.86 32.91 13.11
N MET A 9 -2.47 34.08 12.84
CA MET A 9 -3.85 34.13 12.35
C MET A 9 -3.90 33.39 11.01
N ILE A 10 -4.51 32.20 11.02
CA ILE A 10 -4.68 31.37 9.84
C ILE A 10 -5.84 31.96 9.05
N ASN A 11 -5.51 32.67 7.98
CA ASN A 11 -6.48 33.44 7.20
C ASN A 11 -7.05 32.64 6.02
N SER A 12 -6.52 31.45 5.73
CA SER A 12 -6.99 30.59 4.64
C SER A 12 -6.81 29.11 4.96
N ILE A 13 -7.63 28.27 4.30
CA ILE A 13 -7.52 26.81 4.39
C ILE A 13 -6.14 26.34 3.89
N GLU A 14 -5.58 26.98 2.86
CA GLU A 14 -4.27 26.62 2.34
C GLU A 14 -3.15 26.88 3.35
N GLN A 15 -3.25 27.98 4.10
CA GLN A 15 -2.32 28.29 5.18
C GLN A 15 -2.42 27.25 6.30
N TYR A 16 -3.63 26.86 6.70
CA TYR A 16 -3.85 25.78 7.68
C TYR A 16 -3.18 24.46 7.25
N LEU A 17 -3.42 24.04 6.01
CA LEU A 17 -2.85 22.80 5.47
C LEU A 17 -1.33 22.86 5.38
N SER A 18 -0.76 24.04 5.09
CA SER A 18 0.69 24.23 5.03
C SER A 18 1.34 24.09 6.41
N GLU A 19 0.73 24.64 7.46
CA GLU A 19 1.19 24.50 8.84
C GLU A 19 1.00 23.06 9.35
N LEU A 20 -0.14 22.43 9.07
CA LEU A 20 -0.38 21.03 9.41
C LEU A 20 0.66 20.11 8.75
N LYS A 21 1.00 20.34 7.47
CA LYS A 21 2.04 19.59 6.76
C LYS A 21 3.41 19.77 7.43
N LYS A 22 3.74 20.99 7.88
CA LYS A 22 4.99 21.28 8.58
C LYS A 22 5.06 20.57 9.93
N GLU A 23 3.98 20.57 10.70
CA GLU A 23 3.91 19.86 11.98
C GLU A 23 3.98 18.34 11.81
N LEU A 24 3.48 17.81 10.70
CA LEU A 24 3.55 16.38 10.34
C LEU A 24 4.90 15.94 9.74
N ALA A 25 5.88 16.85 9.62
CA ALA A 25 7.21 16.50 9.13
C ALA A 25 7.83 15.35 9.95
N GLY A 26 8.35 14.34 9.24
CA GLY A 26 8.91 13.11 9.82
C GLY A 26 7.92 11.98 10.08
N SER A 27 6.61 12.20 9.86
CA SER A 27 5.58 11.15 9.96
C SER A 27 5.49 10.34 8.65
N ASP A 28 4.89 9.15 8.70
CA ASP A 28 4.68 8.32 7.51
C ASP A 28 3.90 9.06 6.40
N ARG A 29 4.34 8.91 5.13
CA ARG A 29 3.73 9.63 3.98
C ARG A 29 2.22 9.40 3.85
N ALA A 30 1.74 8.19 4.17
CA ALA A 30 0.32 7.90 4.14
C ALA A 30 -0.44 8.63 5.26
N THR A 31 0.16 8.74 6.47
CA THR A 31 -0.39 9.54 7.57
C THR A 31 -0.53 11.00 7.16
N VAL A 32 0.51 11.58 6.53
CA VAL A 32 0.49 12.98 6.08
C VAL A 32 -0.63 13.19 5.07
N GLN A 33 -0.75 12.30 4.09
CA GLN A 33 -1.80 12.39 3.07
C GLN A 33 -3.21 12.28 3.66
N ASP A 34 -3.45 11.31 4.54
CA ASP A 34 -4.75 11.12 5.19
C ASP A 34 -5.13 12.36 6.03
N ALA A 35 -4.19 12.87 6.84
CA ALA A 35 -4.43 14.03 7.71
C ALA A 35 -4.76 15.30 6.92
N LEU A 36 -4.03 15.56 5.83
CA LEU A 36 -4.30 16.72 4.98
C LEU A 36 -5.64 16.60 4.26
N ALA A 37 -5.99 15.40 3.79
CA ALA A 37 -7.27 15.17 3.10
C ALA A 37 -8.47 15.33 4.05
N ASP A 38 -8.39 14.76 5.25
CA ASP A 38 -9.45 14.85 6.27
C ASP A 38 -9.64 16.30 6.74
N ALA A 39 -8.54 17.02 7.00
CA ALA A 39 -8.59 18.43 7.41
C ALA A 39 -9.17 19.31 6.30
N GLU A 40 -8.73 19.13 5.06
CA GLU A 40 -9.25 19.90 3.94
C GLU A 40 -10.76 19.68 3.74
N GLU A 41 -11.22 18.42 3.77
CA GLU A 41 -12.63 18.09 3.58
C GLU A 41 -13.51 18.67 4.69
N TYR A 42 -13.08 18.56 5.95
CA TYR A 42 -13.80 19.12 7.08
C TYR A 42 -13.89 20.64 7.00
N LEU A 43 -12.75 21.33 6.81
CA LEU A 43 -12.68 22.79 6.78
C LEU A 43 -13.51 23.37 5.62
N ARG A 44 -13.42 22.79 4.42
CA ARG A 44 -14.22 23.24 3.27
C ARG A 44 -15.72 23.01 3.48
N THR A 45 -16.10 21.86 4.02
CA THR A 45 -17.52 21.55 4.29
C THR A 45 -18.11 22.45 5.37
N ALA A 46 -17.35 22.68 6.44
CA ALA A 46 -17.76 23.57 7.52
C ALA A 46 -17.90 25.03 7.03
N LEU A 47 -16.99 25.49 6.18
CA LEU A 47 -17.01 26.84 5.62
C LEU A 47 -18.17 27.03 4.61
N ASP A 48 -18.48 26.02 3.79
CA ASP A 48 -19.66 26.04 2.90
C ASP A 48 -20.98 26.10 3.71
N ASN A 49 -21.05 25.38 4.83
CA ASN A 49 -22.20 25.43 5.72
C ASN A 49 -22.32 26.77 6.45
N ALA A 50 -21.20 27.34 6.91
CA ALA A 50 -21.18 28.66 7.56
C ALA A 50 -21.66 29.77 6.59
N LYS A 51 -21.20 29.73 5.32
CA LYS A 51 -21.63 30.67 4.27
C LYS A 51 -23.13 30.64 3.98
N LYS A 52 -23.78 29.48 4.11
CA LYS A 52 -25.24 29.35 3.93
C LYS A 52 -26.05 29.90 5.10
N GLY A 53 -25.45 29.99 6.29
CA GLY A 53 -26.12 30.42 7.52
C GLY A 53 -25.90 31.89 7.91
N ASN A 54 -24.76 32.50 7.56
CA ASN A 54 -24.46 33.90 7.89
C ASN A 54 -23.32 34.47 7.02
N PRO A 55 -23.40 35.69 6.45
CA PRO A 55 -22.33 36.31 5.66
C PRO A 55 -21.30 37.00 6.57
N ALA A 56 -20.70 36.27 7.51
CA ALA A 56 -19.51 36.75 8.22
C ALA A 56 -18.28 36.70 7.29
N SER A 57 -17.24 37.49 7.59
CA SER A 57 -15.97 37.44 6.87
C SER A 57 -15.42 36.01 6.87
N GLU A 58 -14.93 35.52 5.72
CA GLU A 58 -14.44 34.13 5.57
C GLU A 58 -13.38 33.77 6.62
N ALA A 59 -12.56 34.75 7.02
CA ALA A 59 -11.52 34.58 8.03
C ALA A 59 -12.09 34.38 9.45
N GLU A 60 -13.17 35.06 9.81
CA GLU A 60 -13.82 34.91 11.13
C GLU A 60 -14.56 33.58 11.24
N ALA A 61 -15.26 33.20 10.16
CA ALA A 61 -15.89 31.89 10.07
C ALA A 61 -14.84 30.78 10.19
N LEU A 62 -13.70 30.90 9.49
CA LEU A 62 -12.61 29.93 9.55
C LEU A 62 -12.00 29.83 10.96
N ALA A 63 -11.79 30.95 11.66
CA ALA A 63 -11.26 30.95 13.02
C ALA A 63 -12.16 30.15 13.99
N SER A 64 -13.48 30.35 13.91
CA SER A 64 -14.45 29.59 14.73
C SER A 64 -14.47 28.09 14.40
N ILE A 65 -14.26 27.74 13.13
CA ILE A 65 -14.19 26.34 12.67
C ILE A 65 -12.90 25.69 13.18
N ILE A 66 -11.77 26.39 13.12
CA ILE A 66 -10.47 25.91 13.62
C ILE A 66 -10.53 25.70 15.13
N GLU A 67 -11.17 26.59 15.89
CA GLU A 67 -11.37 26.41 17.33
C GLU A 67 -12.13 25.12 17.65
N LYS A 68 -13.13 24.77 16.82
CA LYS A 68 -13.91 23.53 16.99
C LYS A 68 -13.20 22.29 16.47
N TYR A 69 -12.41 22.40 15.41
CA TYR A 69 -11.71 21.29 14.78
C TYR A 69 -10.42 20.92 15.53
N GLY A 70 -9.68 21.92 16.00
CA GLY A 70 -8.37 21.80 16.64
C GLY A 70 -7.29 22.57 15.87
N GLN A 71 -6.25 22.99 16.58
CA GLN A 71 -5.10 23.67 15.97
C GLN A 71 -4.23 22.69 15.15
N PRO A 72 -3.48 23.15 14.12
CA PRO A 72 -2.66 22.26 13.29
C PRO A 72 -1.73 21.34 14.08
N LYS A 73 -1.13 21.86 15.16
CA LYS A 73 -0.25 21.11 16.06
C LYS A 73 -0.96 20.01 16.84
N GLU A 74 -2.19 20.26 17.28
CA GLU A 74 -2.99 19.29 18.04
C GLU A 74 -3.45 18.14 17.15
N ILE A 75 -3.92 18.47 15.93
CA ILE A 75 -4.26 17.48 14.91
C ILE A 75 -3.03 16.65 14.53
N ALA A 76 -1.89 17.29 14.29
CA ALA A 76 -0.64 16.58 13.99
C ALA A 76 -0.24 15.62 15.11
N ALA A 77 -0.36 16.03 16.37
CA ALA A 77 -0.09 15.17 17.52
C ALA A 77 -1.06 13.98 17.59
N ALA A 78 -2.35 14.18 17.29
CA ALA A 78 -3.34 13.10 17.23
C ALA A 78 -2.95 12.06 16.16
N TYR A 79 -2.64 12.48 14.93
CA TYR A 79 -2.22 11.54 13.86
C TYR A 79 -0.90 10.82 14.17
N LYS A 80 0.09 11.50 14.76
CA LYS A 80 1.34 10.88 15.22
C LYS A 80 1.09 9.84 16.32
N SER A 81 0.17 10.12 17.24
CA SER A 81 -0.20 9.17 18.30
C SER A 81 -0.87 7.91 17.73
N ILE A 82 -1.76 8.07 16.73
CA ILE A 82 -2.41 6.96 16.04
C ILE A 82 -1.38 6.11 15.28
N GLU A 83 -0.43 6.76 14.60
CA GLU A 83 0.67 6.07 13.92
C GLU A 83 1.50 5.20 14.90
N SER A 84 1.81 5.73 16.09
CA SER A 84 2.55 4.98 17.12
C SER A 84 1.73 3.87 17.79
N SER A 85 0.40 3.96 17.80
CA SER A 85 -0.49 3.09 18.59
C SER A 85 -1.16 1.98 17.78
N THR A 86 -0.98 1.91 16.46
CA THR A 86 -1.73 0.97 15.61
C THR A 86 -1.01 -0.39 15.46
N PRO A 87 -1.46 -1.47 16.13
CA PRO A 87 -1.14 -2.82 15.68
C PRO A 87 -1.84 -3.09 14.34
N LEU A 88 -1.03 -3.25 13.30
CA LEU A 88 -1.43 -3.57 11.93
C LEU A 88 -2.09 -4.96 11.84
N ALA A 89 -3.41 -5.00 12.04
CA ALA A 89 -4.38 -5.92 11.42
C ALA A 89 -5.80 -5.49 11.83
N PHE A 90 -6.65 -5.13 10.86
CA PHE A 90 -8.08 -4.80 11.03
C PHE A 90 -8.42 -3.62 11.96
N SER A 91 -8.32 -2.38 11.46
CA SER A 91 -9.03 -1.24 12.09
C SER A 91 -10.31 -0.90 11.33
N ARG A 92 -11.40 -1.26 12.00
CA ARG A 92 -12.84 -1.05 11.80
C ARG A 92 -13.19 0.31 11.15
N PRO A 93 -14.27 0.40 10.35
CA PRO A 93 -14.73 1.67 9.77
C PRO A 93 -14.97 2.71 10.86
N ALA A 94 -14.58 3.96 10.57
CA ALA A 94 -14.78 5.13 11.41
C ALA A 94 -16.23 5.21 11.87
N ARG A 95 -16.48 4.83 13.14
CA ARG A 95 -17.70 5.16 13.85
C ARG A 95 -17.42 6.49 14.57
N PRO A 96 -18.34 7.48 14.53
CA PRO A 96 -18.18 8.72 15.28
C PRO A 96 -17.94 8.40 16.76
N GLU A 97 -16.84 8.93 17.30
CA GLU A 97 -16.34 8.66 18.65
C GLU A 97 -17.32 9.12 19.73
N VAL A 98 -17.79 8.18 20.55
CA VAL A 98 -18.13 8.44 21.95
C VAL A 98 -16.80 8.38 22.72
N LYS A 99 -16.46 9.48 23.41
CA LYS A 99 -15.24 9.70 24.18
C LYS A 99 -14.98 8.55 25.18
N ALA A 100 -14.16 7.58 24.80
CA ALA A 100 -13.64 6.55 25.71
C ALA A 100 -12.35 7.07 26.40
N PRO A 101 -12.11 6.72 27.67
CA PRO A 101 -10.91 7.14 28.39
C PRO A 101 -9.62 6.64 27.68
N PRO A 102 -8.51 7.39 27.77
CA PRO A 102 -7.28 7.08 27.05
C PRO A 102 -6.77 5.70 27.46
N ALA A 103 -6.71 4.78 26.50
CA ALA A 103 -6.08 3.48 26.70
C ALA A 103 -4.59 3.67 27.03
N PRO A 104 -4.01 2.83 27.91
CA PRO A 104 -2.59 2.92 28.24
C PRO A 104 -1.75 2.77 26.98
N VAL A 105 -0.78 3.68 26.83
CA VAL A 105 0.20 3.74 25.75
C VAL A 105 0.75 2.34 25.49
N ALA A 106 0.48 1.78 24.30
CA ALA A 106 1.07 0.51 23.90
C ALA A 106 2.59 0.68 23.86
N ALA A 107 3.29 -0.06 24.72
CA ALA A 107 4.74 -0.06 24.76
C ALA A 107 5.32 -0.38 23.36
N PRO A 108 6.46 0.22 22.97
CA PRO A 108 7.12 -0.10 21.71
C PRO A 108 7.29 -1.62 21.60
N ALA A 109 6.94 -2.18 20.44
CA ALA A 109 7.07 -3.62 20.17
C ALA A 109 8.44 -4.10 20.64
N ALA A 110 8.45 -4.89 21.72
CA ALA A 110 9.68 -5.36 22.32
C ALA A 110 10.54 -6.03 21.23
N PRO A 111 11.85 -5.75 21.16
CA PRO A 111 12.72 -6.42 20.22
C PRO A 111 12.55 -7.92 20.44
N ASP A 112 12.18 -8.64 19.37
CA ASP A 112 12.03 -10.08 19.42
C ASP A 112 13.35 -10.65 19.96
N THR A 113 13.34 -11.28 21.13
CA THR A 113 14.52 -11.84 21.80
C THR A 113 14.72 -13.32 21.46
N ARG A 114 13.87 -13.89 20.60
CA ARG A 114 13.96 -15.31 20.21
C ARG A 114 15.30 -15.60 19.51
N PRO A 115 15.89 -16.79 19.70
CA PRO A 115 17.11 -17.17 19.00
C PRO A 115 16.89 -17.29 17.48
N PHE A 116 17.96 -17.11 16.69
CA PHE A 116 17.88 -17.05 15.21
C PHE A 116 17.15 -18.26 14.59
N TYR A 117 17.43 -19.48 15.05
CA TYR A 117 16.78 -20.69 14.54
C TYR A 117 15.26 -20.68 14.78
N ALA A 118 14.80 -20.18 15.94
CA ALA A 118 13.38 -20.10 16.25
C ALA A 118 12.66 -19.05 15.37
N ARG A 119 13.36 -18.00 14.95
CA ARG A 119 12.83 -17.02 13.98
C ARG A 119 12.80 -17.59 12.56
N PHE A 120 13.86 -18.30 12.18
CA PHE A 120 13.98 -18.93 10.87
C PHE A 120 12.89 -20.01 10.69
N PHE A 121 12.77 -20.95 11.62
CA PHE A 121 11.72 -21.96 11.55
C PHE A 121 10.32 -21.42 11.91
N GLY A 122 10.23 -20.25 12.54
CA GLY A 122 8.97 -19.58 12.86
C GLY A 122 8.24 -18.95 11.67
N VAL A 123 8.85 -18.91 10.47
CA VAL A 123 8.30 -18.20 9.30
C VAL A 123 6.94 -18.75 8.84
N PHE A 124 6.70 -20.05 8.97
CA PHE A 124 5.41 -20.66 8.63
C PHE A 124 4.29 -20.31 9.62
N ALA A 125 4.64 -19.91 10.84
CA ALA A 125 3.69 -19.44 11.84
C ALA A 125 3.39 -17.93 11.70
N ASP A 126 4.12 -17.20 10.85
CA ASP A 126 3.91 -15.78 10.61
C ASP A 126 2.84 -15.56 9.51
N PRO A 127 1.65 -15.02 9.83
CA PRO A 127 0.61 -14.76 8.83
C PRO A 127 1.07 -13.81 7.71
N ARG A 128 2.02 -12.92 7.99
CA ARG A 128 2.54 -11.96 7.00
C ARG A 128 3.38 -12.63 5.92
N ALA A 129 4.07 -13.72 6.25
CA ALA A 129 4.86 -14.47 5.27
C ALA A 129 3.94 -15.15 4.25
N TRP A 130 2.82 -15.72 4.72
CA TRP A 130 1.76 -16.27 3.87
C TRP A 130 1.05 -15.20 3.05
N GLY A 131 0.69 -14.07 3.67
CA GLY A 131 0.09 -12.93 2.96
C GLY A 131 0.99 -12.42 1.82
N ALA A 132 2.30 -12.29 2.08
CA ALA A 132 3.28 -11.91 1.07
C ALA A 132 3.41 -12.96 -0.05
N LEU A 133 3.49 -14.26 0.28
CA LEU A 133 3.58 -15.33 -0.71
C LEU A 133 2.36 -15.32 -1.64
N ILE A 134 1.16 -15.29 -1.06
CA ILE A 134 -0.11 -15.24 -1.79
C ILE A 134 -0.11 -14.02 -2.70
N TYR A 135 0.16 -12.84 -2.14
CA TYR A 135 0.20 -11.60 -2.92
C TYR A 135 1.17 -11.70 -4.12
N LEU A 136 2.39 -12.21 -3.93
CA LEU A 136 3.39 -12.30 -4.99
C LEU A 136 3.01 -13.26 -6.11
N ILE A 137 2.33 -14.37 -5.79
CA ILE A 137 1.79 -15.29 -6.80
C ILE A 137 0.65 -14.61 -7.58
N PHE A 138 -0.26 -13.93 -6.87
CA PHE A 138 -1.37 -13.19 -7.49
C PHE A 138 -0.90 -11.98 -8.31
N THR A 139 0.27 -11.42 -7.97
CA THR A 139 0.86 -10.25 -8.66
C THR A 139 1.07 -10.51 -10.15
N PHE A 140 1.31 -11.77 -10.56
CA PHE A 140 1.38 -12.11 -11.98
C PHE A 140 0.05 -11.92 -12.69
N GLY A 141 -1.05 -12.43 -12.12
CA GLY A 141 -2.38 -12.29 -12.69
C GLY A 141 -2.86 -10.83 -12.71
N THR A 142 -2.68 -10.11 -11.60
CA THR A 142 -3.00 -8.67 -11.55
C THR A 142 -2.09 -7.86 -12.47
N GLY A 143 -0.81 -8.25 -12.59
CA GLY A 143 0.16 -7.63 -13.48
C GLY A 143 -0.23 -7.72 -14.95
N ILE A 144 -0.71 -8.88 -15.40
CA ILE A 144 -1.26 -9.04 -16.76
C ILE A 144 -2.46 -8.11 -16.94
N ALA A 145 -3.44 -8.15 -16.03
CA ALA A 145 -4.64 -7.32 -16.14
C ALA A 145 -4.30 -5.82 -16.19
N TYR A 146 -3.39 -5.36 -15.32
CA TYR A 146 -3.00 -3.95 -15.23
C TYR A 146 -2.19 -3.51 -16.44
N PHE A 147 -1.26 -4.33 -16.91
CA PHE A 147 -0.48 -4.04 -18.11
C PHE A 147 -1.37 -3.98 -19.34
N THR A 148 -2.25 -4.98 -19.54
CA THR A 148 -3.19 -4.98 -20.67
C THR A 148 -4.05 -3.73 -20.62
N TRP A 149 -4.66 -3.40 -19.46
CA TRP A 149 -5.48 -2.20 -19.32
C TRP A 149 -4.72 -0.91 -19.59
N ALA A 150 -3.50 -0.78 -19.07
CA ALA A 150 -2.65 0.39 -19.25
C ALA A 150 -2.26 0.58 -20.72
N VAL A 151 -1.79 -0.48 -21.38
CA VAL A 151 -1.40 -0.42 -22.80
C VAL A 151 -2.62 -0.16 -23.68
N THR A 152 -3.74 -0.87 -23.50
CA THR A 152 -4.95 -0.64 -24.29
C THR A 152 -5.50 0.76 -24.08
N GLY A 153 -5.56 1.22 -22.82
CA GLY A 153 -6.08 2.53 -22.47
C GLY A 153 -5.23 3.66 -23.05
N LEU A 154 -3.89 3.55 -22.94
CA LEU A 154 -2.97 4.50 -23.55
C LEU A 154 -3.05 4.48 -25.08
N SER A 155 -3.03 3.31 -25.71
CA SER A 155 -3.09 3.19 -27.17
C SER A 155 -4.41 3.71 -27.75
N VAL A 156 -5.55 3.36 -27.16
CA VAL A 156 -6.87 3.84 -27.59
C VAL A 156 -6.99 5.34 -27.38
N SER A 157 -6.59 5.83 -26.20
CA SER A 157 -6.67 7.27 -25.91
C SER A 157 -5.77 8.06 -26.86
N ALA A 158 -4.51 7.63 -27.06
CA ALA A 158 -3.57 8.28 -27.95
C ALA A 158 -4.01 8.26 -29.41
N GLY A 159 -4.54 7.13 -29.89
CA GLY A 159 -5.08 7.02 -31.25
C GLY A 159 -6.30 7.93 -31.46
N LEU A 160 -7.16 8.04 -30.45
CA LEU A 160 -8.34 8.90 -30.50
C LEU A 160 -8.04 10.36 -30.18
N LEU A 161 -6.85 10.74 -29.70
CA LEU A 161 -6.49 12.15 -29.44
C LEU A 161 -6.52 13.01 -30.70
N VAL A 162 -6.30 12.40 -31.88
CA VAL A 162 -6.47 13.07 -33.18
C VAL A 162 -7.93 13.49 -33.38
N LEU A 163 -8.86 12.75 -32.77
CA LEU A 163 -10.27 13.11 -32.69
C LEU A 163 -10.50 13.92 -31.41
N ILE A 164 -11.42 14.88 -31.44
CA ILE A 164 -11.81 15.64 -30.24
C ILE A 164 -12.31 14.70 -29.10
N VAL A 165 -12.76 13.49 -29.46
CA VAL A 165 -13.25 12.44 -28.56
C VAL A 165 -12.12 11.74 -27.77
N GLY A 166 -10.85 11.86 -28.16
CA GLY A 166 -9.75 11.22 -27.41
C GLY A 166 -9.55 11.78 -26.01
N LEU A 167 -9.81 13.08 -25.82
CA LEU A 167 -9.66 13.74 -24.53
C LEU A 167 -10.59 13.14 -23.45
N PRO A 168 -11.93 13.02 -23.64
CA PRO A 168 -12.79 12.40 -22.64
C PRO A 168 -12.42 10.94 -22.36
N ILE A 169 -12.04 10.16 -23.38
CA ILE A 169 -11.59 8.77 -23.18
C ILE A 169 -10.32 8.69 -22.35
N LEU A 170 -9.35 9.57 -22.60
CA LEU A 170 -8.13 9.65 -21.80
C LEU A 170 -8.42 9.97 -20.34
N GLY A 171 -9.34 10.91 -20.06
CA GLY A 171 -9.74 11.19 -18.68
C GLY A 171 -10.40 10.00 -18.00
N LEU A 172 -11.28 9.27 -18.69
CA LEU A 172 -11.88 8.04 -18.17
C LEU A 172 -10.83 6.96 -17.88
N PHE A 173 -9.85 6.80 -18.78
CA PHE A 173 -8.73 5.88 -18.58
C PHE A 173 -7.91 6.29 -17.34
N LEU A 174 -7.46 7.54 -17.25
CA LEU A 174 -6.68 8.03 -16.11
C LEU A 174 -7.46 7.92 -14.79
N LEU A 175 -8.78 8.12 -14.83
CA LEU A 175 -9.66 7.94 -13.67
C LEU A 175 -9.70 6.48 -13.24
N SER A 176 -9.84 5.56 -14.21
CA SER A 176 -9.82 4.12 -13.95
C SER A 176 -8.46 3.66 -13.39
N ALA A 177 -7.34 4.19 -13.90
CA ALA A 177 -5.99 3.87 -13.43
C ALA A 177 -5.81 4.25 -11.95
N ARG A 178 -6.33 5.41 -11.53
CA ARG A 178 -6.36 5.79 -10.10
C ARG A 178 -7.24 4.86 -9.27
N GLY A 179 -8.40 4.45 -9.78
CA GLY A 179 -9.27 3.48 -9.13
C GLY A 179 -8.55 2.15 -8.88
N ILE A 180 -7.87 1.64 -9.90
CA ILE A 180 -7.08 0.40 -9.82
C ILE A 180 -5.93 0.54 -8.80
N ALA A 181 -5.20 1.65 -8.82
CA ALA A 181 -4.13 1.91 -7.85
C ALA A 181 -4.61 1.90 -6.39
N LEU A 182 -5.84 2.35 -6.13
CA LEU A 182 -6.43 2.30 -4.78
C LEU A 182 -6.80 0.89 -4.37
N LEU A 183 -7.35 0.09 -5.29
CA LEU A 183 -7.62 -1.33 -5.05
C LEU A 183 -6.32 -2.07 -4.72
N GLU A 184 -5.27 -1.80 -5.49
CA GLU A 184 -3.95 -2.38 -5.25
C GLU A 184 -3.35 -1.94 -3.91
N GLY A 185 -3.45 -0.65 -3.56
CA GLY A 185 -3.04 -0.16 -2.25
C GLY A 185 -3.72 -0.90 -1.10
N ARG A 186 -5.01 -1.24 -1.25
CA ARG A 186 -5.75 -2.05 -0.26
C ARG A 186 -5.30 -3.50 -0.21
N LEU A 187 -5.00 -4.13 -1.35
CA LEU A 187 -4.43 -5.48 -1.38
C LEU A 187 -3.09 -5.53 -0.66
N ILE A 188 -2.23 -4.54 -0.89
CA ILE A 188 -0.93 -4.40 -0.23
C ILE A 188 -1.08 -4.17 1.28
N GLU A 189 -1.99 -3.28 1.69
CA GLU A 189 -2.26 -3.05 3.12
C GLU A 189 -2.81 -4.32 3.79
N ALA A 190 -3.71 -5.05 3.13
CA ALA A 190 -4.34 -6.25 3.69
C ALA A 190 -3.38 -7.46 3.78
N LEU A 191 -2.57 -7.70 2.74
CA LEU A 191 -1.75 -8.91 2.63
C LEU A 191 -0.32 -8.73 3.15
N ILE A 192 0.26 -7.54 2.98
CA ILE A 192 1.66 -7.24 3.34
C ILE A 192 1.72 -6.42 4.64
N GLY A 193 0.65 -5.70 4.99
CA GLY A 193 0.60 -4.86 6.18
C GLY A 193 1.37 -3.55 6.03
N VAL A 194 1.70 -3.13 4.80
CA VAL A 194 2.28 -1.81 4.54
C VAL A 194 1.16 -0.78 4.50
N ARG A 195 1.21 0.20 5.40
CA ARG A 195 0.21 1.27 5.45
C ARG A 195 0.18 2.05 4.13
N MET A 196 -1.00 2.11 3.54
CA MET A 196 -1.33 2.88 2.34
C MET A 196 -2.39 3.94 2.69
N PRO A 197 -2.46 5.07 1.95
CA PRO A 197 -3.51 6.06 2.13
C PRO A 197 -4.88 5.46 1.88
N ARG A 198 -5.86 5.74 2.74
CA ARG A 198 -7.15 5.03 2.73
C ARG A 198 -8.17 5.65 1.78
N ARG A 199 -8.01 6.94 1.45
CA ARG A 199 -9.02 7.69 0.69
C ARG A 199 -8.58 7.99 -0.76
N PRO A 200 -9.47 7.75 -1.74
CA PRO A 200 -9.36 8.37 -3.05
C PRO A 200 -9.40 9.90 -2.88
N LEU A 201 -8.49 10.65 -3.52
CA LEU A 201 -8.48 12.12 -3.50
C LEU A 201 -9.65 12.78 -4.27
N PHE A 202 -10.72 12.05 -4.56
CA PHE A 202 -11.91 12.57 -5.22
C PHE A 202 -12.87 13.21 -4.22
N SER A 203 -12.46 14.27 -3.52
CA SER A 203 -13.42 15.02 -2.67
C SER A 203 -13.20 16.53 -2.59
N ARG A 204 -12.59 17.15 -3.60
CA ARG A 204 -12.81 18.59 -3.81
C ARG A 204 -14.14 18.78 -4.56
N LYS A 205 -15.24 18.92 -3.81
CA LYS A 205 -16.60 19.20 -4.33
C LYS A 205 -16.71 20.56 -5.03
N ASP A 206 -15.79 21.46 -4.71
CA ASP A 206 -15.70 22.86 -5.10
C ASP A 206 -14.98 23.11 -6.44
N ILE A 207 -14.40 22.07 -7.06
CA ILE A 207 -13.69 22.19 -8.33
C ILE A 207 -14.60 21.80 -9.50
N GLY A 208 -14.72 22.69 -10.50
CA GLY A 208 -15.44 22.43 -11.74
C GLY A 208 -14.91 21.21 -12.50
N TRP A 209 -15.78 20.52 -13.25
CA TRP A 209 -15.47 19.27 -13.94
C TRP A 209 -14.23 19.38 -14.86
N TRP A 210 -14.08 20.50 -15.57
CA TRP A 210 -12.92 20.77 -16.42
C TRP A 210 -11.60 20.86 -15.64
N GLN A 211 -11.65 21.45 -14.46
CA GLN A 211 -10.46 21.63 -13.62
C GLN A 211 -10.09 20.31 -12.91
N LYS A 212 -11.07 19.46 -12.57
CA LYS A 212 -10.81 18.07 -12.16
C LYS A 212 -10.13 17.27 -13.26
N PHE A 213 -10.60 17.40 -14.50
CA PHE A 213 -10.00 16.76 -15.67
C PHE A 213 -8.55 17.22 -15.88
N LYS A 214 -8.31 18.54 -15.84
CA LYS A 214 -6.95 19.12 -15.94
C LYS A 214 -6.04 18.61 -14.83
N ASN A 215 -6.51 18.59 -13.59
CA ASN A 215 -5.74 18.06 -12.45
C ASN A 215 -5.39 16.58 -12.64
N LEU A 216 -6.31 15.79 -13.19
CA LEU A 216 -6.06 14.37 -13.48
C LEU A 216 -4.87 14.18 -14.42
N PHE A 217 -4.74 15.07 -15.41
CA PHE A 217 -3.68 15.04 -16.40
C PHE A 217 -2.35 15.64 -15.89
N THR A 218 -2.40 16.72 -15.11
CA THR A 218 -1.20 17.42 -14.62
C THR A 218 -0.57 16.73 -13.40
N GLU A 219 -1.33 15.94 -12.64
CA GLU A 219 -0.86 15.37 -11.39
C GLU A 219 0.09 14.17 -11.62
N ARG A 220 1.32 14.28 -11.09
CA ARG A 220 2.37 13.25 -11.15
C ARG A 220 1.91 11.88 -10.65
N GLN A 221 1.00 11.85 -9.68
CA GLN A 221 0.46 10.62 -9.10
C GLN A 221 -0.30 9.76 -10.12
N THR A 222 -0.99 10.38 -11.09
CA THR A 222 -1.71 9.62 -12.13
C THR A 222 -0.73 8.86 -13.02
N TRP A 223 0.33 9.54 -13.45
CA TRP A 223 1.32 8.97 -14.35
C TRP A 223 2.16 7.91 -13.67
N THR A 224 2.50 8.10 -12.40
CA THR A 224 3.17 7.08 -11.59
C THR A 224 2.29 5.85 -11.36
N ALA A 225 0.97 6.02 -11.22
CA ALA A 225 0.04 4.88 -11.21
C ALA A 225 0.03 4.11 -12.54
N VAL A 226 0.04 4.79 -13.69
CA VAL A 226 0.12 4.14 -15.00
C VAL A 226 1.46 3.42 -15.18
N ILE A 227 2.58 4.05 -14.79
CA ILE A 227 3.91 3.42 -14.82
C ILE A 227 3.94 2.19 -13.92
N TYR A 228 3.35 2.28 -12.72
CA TYR A 228 3.22 1.15 -11.80
C TYR A 228 2.45 -0.01 -12.44
N MET A 229 1.33 0.26 -13.12
CA MET A 229 0.56 -0.77 -13.83
C MET A 229 1.37 -1.47 -14.92
N ILE A 230 2.20 -0.72 -15.66
CA ILE A 230 3.09 -1.28 -16.66
C ILE A 230 4.19 -2.13 -16.01
N LEU A 231 4.78 -1.64 -14.91
CA LEU A 231 5.86 -2.31 -14.18
C LEU A 231 5.38 -3.56 -13.42
N GLN A 232 4.09 -3.65 -13.10
CA GLN A 232 3.52 -4.79 -12.40
C GLN A 232 3.65 -6.10 -13.21
N MET A 233 3.62 -6.04 -14.55
CA MET A 233 3.80 -7.24 -15.39
C MET A 233 5.21 -7.83 -15.29
N PRO A 234 6.31 -7.10 -15.60
CA PRO A 234 7.65 -7.68 -15.49
C PRO A 234 7.97 -8.11 -14.06
N LEU A 235 7.55 -7.35 -13.04
CA LEU A 235 7.72 -7.74 -11.64
C LEU A 235 6.93 -9.01 -11.30
N GLY A 236 5.66 -9.08 -11.72
CA GLY A 236 4.83 -10.27 -11.54
C GLY A 236 5.44 -11.52 -12.17
N ILE A 237 5.99 -11.41 -13.38
CA ILE A 237 6.72 -12.52 -14.04
C ILE A 237 7.91 -12.96 -13.19
N ILE A 238 8.73 -12.01 -12.73
CA ILE A 238 9.92 -12.32 -11.92
C ILE A 238 9.52 -13.02 -10.62
N TYR A 239 8.57 -12.44 -9.87
CA TYR A 239 8.13 -12.97 -8.59
C TYR A 239 7.52 -14.37 -8.72
N PHE A 240 6.61 -14.54 -9.68
CA PHE A 240 5.96 -15.82 -9.94
C PHE A 240 6.98 -16.88 -10.36
N THR A 241 7.84 -16.56 -11.33
CA THR A 241 8.83 -17.52 -11.84
C THR A 241 9.78 -17.97 -10.75
N VAL A 242 10.34 -17.02 -9.97
CA VAL A 242 11.26 -17.34 -8.87
C VAL A 242 10.57 -18.16 -7.79
N LEU A 243 9.40 -17.74 -7.31
CA LEU A 243 8.71 -18.44 -6.22
C LEU A 243 8.22 -19.83 -6.65
N VAL A 244 7.60 -19.96 -7.83
CA VAL A 244 7.11 -21.24 -8.32
C VAL A 244 8.28 -22.19 -8.58
N THR A 245 9.40 -21.72 -9.12
CA THR A 245 10.60 -22.55 -9.32
C THR A 245 11.16 -23.04 -7.99
N LEU A 246 11.34 -22.14 -7.01
CA LEU A 246 11.89 -22.51 -5.70
C LEU A 246 10.98 -23.46 -4.92
N ILE A 247 9.65 -23.21 -4.93
CA ILE A 247 8.67 -24.09 -4.28
C ILE A 247 8.65 -25.46 -4.97
N SER A 248 8.56 -25.49 -6.31
CA SER A 248 8.53 -26.74 -7.07
C SER A 248 9.81 -27.55 -6.85
N PHE A 249 10.97 -26.88 -6.85
CA PHE A 249 12.25 -27.54 -6.58
C PHE A 249 12.35 -28.04 -5.14
N SER A 250 11.87 -27.27 -4.15
CA SER A 250 11.82 -27.71 -2.75
C SER A 250 10.93 -28.94 -2.58
N VAL A 251 9.72 -28.92 -3.17
CA VAL A 251 8.78 -30.05 -3.13
C VAL A 251 9.37 -31.27 -3.85
N TRP A 252 10.06 -31.08 -4.98
CA TRP A 252 10.78 -32.16 -5.67
C TRP A 252 11.85 -32.79 -4.77
N LEU A 253 12.68 -32.00 -4.10
CA LEU A 253 13.72 -32.51 -3.19
C LEU A 253 13.13 -33.25 -1.98
N ILE A 254 12.03 -32.74 -1.41
CA ILE A 254 11.33 -33.37 -0.28
C ILE A 254 10.62 -34.65 -0.73
N GLY A 255 10.06 -34.66 -1.95
CA GLY A 255 9.31 -35.77 -2.53
C GLY A 255 10.18 -36.86 -3.15
N ARG A 256 11.49 -36.60 -3.35
CA ARG A 256 12.43 -37.59 -3.89
C ARG A 256 12.38 -38.99 -3.24
N PRO A 257 12.31 -39.18 -1.91
CA PRO A 257 12.29 -40.52 -1.34
C PRO A 257 11.05 -41.30 -1.78
N VAL A 258 9.91 -40.63 -1.91
CA VAL A 258 8.70 -41.26 -2.45
C VAL A 258 8.89 -41.59 -3.92
N TRP A 259 9.44 -40.65 -4.70
CA TRP A 259 9.70 -40.85 -6.13
C TRP A 259 10.64 -42.03 -6.43
N GLU A 260 11.75 -42.14 -5.71
CA GLU A 260 12.77 -43.17 -5.96
C GLU A 260 12.49 -44.48 -5.24
N LEU A 261 12.04 -44.46 -3.97
CA LEU A 261 11.89 -45.69 -3.18
C LEU A 261 10.52 -46.35 -3.32
N VAL A 262 9.47 -45.59 -3.63
CA VAL A 262 8.10 -46.12 -3.76
C VAL A 262 7.77 -46.42 -5.22
N PHE A 263 8.13 -45.51 -6.13
CA PHE A 263 7.81 -45.65 -7.55
C PHE A 263 8.96 -46.20 -8.41
N ASP A 264 10.14 -46.40 -7.83
CA ASP A 264 11.34 -46.90 -8.53
C ASP A 264 11.71 -46.08 -9.78
N PHE A 265 11.43 -44.78 -9.75
CA PHE A 265 11.80 -43.88 -10.83
C PHE A 265 13.19 -43.27 -10.58
N PRO A 266 14.07 -43.24 -11.59
CA PRO A 266 15.38 -42.62 -11.45
C PRO A 266 15.29 -41.10 -11.33
N THR A 267 16.29 -40.52 -10.67
CA THR A 267 16.43 -39.07 -10.54
C THR A 267 16.67 -38.39 -11.88
N PHE A 268 17.59 -38.94 -12.68
CA PHE A 268 17.98 -38.45 -13.99
C PHE A 268 18.28 -39.63 -14.90
N VAL A 269 17.95 -39.48 -16.17
CA VAL A 269 18.24 -40.47 -17.21
C VAL A 269 19.19 -39.81 -18.21
N PHE A 270 20.41 -40.33 -18.30
CA PHE A 270 21.30 -40.03 -19.43
C PHE A 270 21.51 -41.33 -20.18
N PRO A 271 20.75 -41.57 -21.27
CA PRO A 271 20.75 -42.85 -21.96
C PRO A 271 22.18 -43.34 -22.25
N PRO A 272 22.52 -44.60 -21.93
CA PRO A 272 21.65 -45.68 -21.43
C PRO A 272 21.52 -45.77 -19.90
N TYR A 273 22.08 -44.84 -19.13
CA TYR A 273 22.18 -44.93 -17.67
C TYR A 273 21.06 -44.20 -16.93
N ALA A 274 20.56 -44.83 -15.88
CA ALA A 274 19.63 -44.26 -14.92
C ALA A 274 20.37 -43.98 -13.60
N TYR A 275 20.25 -42.75 -13.10
CA TYR A 275 20.93 -42.30 -11.90
C TYR A 275 19.93 -42.17 -10.76
N TYR A 276 20.24 -42.81 -9.63
CA TYR A 276 19.49 -42.72 -8.38
C TYR A 276 20.28 -41.92 -7.35
N THR A 277 19.59 -41.37 -6.36
CA THR A 277 20.24 -40.72 -5.23
C THR A 277 20.89 -41.79 -4.36
N PRO A 278 22.19 -41.68 -4.03
CA PRO A 278 22.81 -42.59 -3.07
C PRO A 278 22.04 -42.56 -1.74
N ALA A 279 21.78 -43.73 -1.15
CA ALA A 279 20.97 -43.83 0.07
C ALA A 279 21.49 -42.94 1.22
N TRP A 280 22.82 -42.79 1.35
CA TRP A 280 23.44 -41.92 2.35
C TRP A 280 23.23 -40.42 2.07
N ALA A 281 23.07 -40.02 0.81
CA ALA A 281 22.84 -38.63 0.41
C ALA A 281 21.37 -38.23 0.58
N MET A 282 20.47 -39.22 0.62
CA MET A 282 19.02 -39.03 0.65
C MET A 282 18.53 -38.12 1.78
N PRO A 283 18.97 -38.29 3.05
CA PRO A 283 18.54 -37.40 4.13
C PRO A 283 18.98 -35.96 3.90
N PHE A 284 20.17 -35.74 3.34
CA PHE A 284 20.68 -34.39 3.03
C PHE A 284 19.88 -33.72 1.91
N VAL A 285 19.41 -34.47 0.92
CA VAL A 285 18.53 -33.96 -0.14
C VAL A 285 17.20 -33.48 0.44
N VAL A 286 16.58 -34.28 1.31
CA VAL A 286 15.33 -33.92 1.97
C VAL A 286 15.52 -32.71 2.88
N ILE A 287 16.57 -32.70 3.72
CA ILE A 287 16.90 -31.55 4.59
C ILE A 287 17.15 -30.30 3.73
N GLY A 288 17.87 -30.43 2.61
CA GLY A 288 18.10 -29.34 1.67
C GLY A 288 16.80 -28.79 1.09
N GLY A 289 15.88 -29.66 0.69
CA GLY A 289 14.54 -29.28 0.21
C GLY A 289 13.71 -28.54 1.28
N ILE A 290 13.74 -29.02 2.53
CA ILE A 290 13.08 -28.36 3.66
C ILE A 290 13.70 -26.97 3.87
N LEU A 291 15.02 -26.87 4.01
CA LEU A 291 15.72 -25.60 4.21
C LEU A 291 15.46 -24.60 3.08
N LEU A 292 15.42 -25.07 1.83
CA LEU A 292 15.08 -24.25 0.68
C LEU A 292 13.65 -23.71 0.76
N LEU A 293 12.69 -24.51 1.22
CA LEU A 293 11.31 -24.07 1.41
C LEU A 293 11.22 -22.96 2.48
N PHE A 294 11.92 -23.13 3.61
CA PHE A 294 12.02 -22.10 4.65
C PHE A 294 12.69 -20.82 4.11
N ALA A 295 13.78 -20.95 3.35
CA ALA A 295 14.44 -19.81 2.72
C ALA A 295 13.50 -19.09 1.74
N THR A 296 12.69 -19.84 0.98
CA THR A 296 11.71 -19.29 0.04
C THR A 296 10.64 -18.46 0.74
N MET A 297 10.16 -18.90 1.91
CA MET A 297 9.20 -18.11 2.70
C MET A 297 9.79 -16.80 3.21
N HIS A 298 11.07 -16.79 3.61
CA HIS A 298 11.74 -15.54 3.99
C HIS A 298 11.94 -14.62 2.79
N LEU A 299 12.31 -15.19 1.64
CA LEU A 299 12.43 -14.45 0.39
C LEU A 299 11.09 -13.81 0.01
N ALA A 300 9.98 -14.55 0.08
CA ALA A 300 8.64 -14.02 -0.18
C ALA A 300 8.30 -12.85 0.76
N LYS A 301 8.57 -12.99 2.07
CA LYS A 301 8.34 -11.92 3.04
C LYS A 301 9.20 -10.67 2.74
N TYR A 302 10.46 -10.86 2.36
CA TYR A 302 11.37 -9.76 2.03
C TYR A 302 10.95 -9.05 0.74
N ILE A 303 10.70 -9.79 -0.33
CA ILE A 303 10.22 -9.25 -1.61
C ILE A 303 8.88 -8.54 -1.42
N GLY A 304 7.95 -9.12 -0.68
CA GLY A 304 6.65 -8.50 -0.39
C GLY A 304 6.83 -7.13 0.28
N LYS A 305 7.73 -7.02 1.27
CA LYS A 305 8.06 -5.74 1.91
C LYS A 305 8.66 -4.72 0.94
N MET A 306 9.60 -5.15 0.08
CA MET A 306 10.19 -4.28 -0.95
C MET A 306 9.14 -3.79 -1.94
N HIS A 307 8.27 -4.68 -2.39
CA HIS A 307 7.19 -4.34 -3.32
C HIS A 307 6.19 -3.36 -2.70
N GLY A 308 5.78 -3.60 -1.46
CA GLY A 308 4.92 -2.66 -0.72
C GLY A 308 5.55 -1.28 -0.55
N MET A 309 6.88 -1.21 -0.35
CA MET A 309 7.60 0.06 -0.30
C MET A 309 7.65 0.75 -1.66
N MET A 310 7.92 0.02 -2.74
CA MET A 310 7.89 0.56 -4.10
C MET A 310 6.50 1.12 -4.44
N ALA A 311 5.44 0.34 -4.18
CA ALA A 311 4.08 0.79 -4.37
C ALA A 311 3.78 2.05 -3.55
N LYS A 312 4.24 2.11 -2.29
CA LYS A 312 4.09 3.31 -1.47
C LYS A 312 4.77 4.53 -2.08
N THR A 313 5.99 4.39 -2.59
CA THR A 313 6.71 5.51 -3.23
C THR A 313 6.04 6.00 -4.52
N MET A 314 5.40 5.10 -5.26
CA MET A 314 4.76 5.42 -6.54
C MET A 314 3.32 5.91 -6.38
N LEU A 315 2.59 5.40 -5.40
CA LEU A 315 1.15 5.64 -5.26
C LEU A 315 0.81 6.69 -4.20
N VAL A 316 1.75 7.05 -3.31
CA VAL A 316 1.53 8.07 -2.27
C VAL A 316 2.12 9.40 -2.69
N ARG A 317 1.33 10.47 -2.53
CA ARG A 317 1.72 11.83 -2.93
C ARG A 317 2.55 12.51 -1.82
N GLU A 318 3.55 13.30 -2.22
CA GLU A 318 4.37 14.15 -1.33
C GLU A 318 3.71 15.50 -1.02
#